data_AF-A0A2V9A6C5-F1
#
_entry.id   AF-A0A2V9A6C5-F1
#
_cell.length_a   1.000
_cell.length_b   1.000
_cell.length_c   1.000
_cell.angle_alpha   90.00
_cell.angle_beta   90.00
_cell.angle_gamma   90.00
#
_symmetry.space_group_name_H-M   'P 1'
#
loop_
_entity.id
_entity.type
_entity.pdbx_description
1 polymer ?
#
loop_
_entity_poly.entity_id
_entity_poly.type
_entity_poly.pdbx_seq_one_letter_code
_entity_poly.pdbx_strand_id
1 'polypeptide(L)'
;MTAMHRLKRVYRGNVALIGDASGSVDAITGEGLCLSFRQAVALAEALEAEDLRGYQEAHRCLFKRPTLMANMMLMLDRRGSLREHAMRALATNPEVFARILAVHVGAASTQQLVVTCTLLGWQLLSAMGLFLGSRRSSSHL
;
A
#
# COMPACT_ATOMS: atom_id res chain seq x y z
N MET A 1 -5.79 -11.11 14.99
CA MET A 1 -5.18 -10.67 13.71
C MET A 1 -5.76 -11.53 12.61
N THR A 2 -6.56 -10.95 11.72
CA THR A 2 -7.07 -11.65 10.54
C THR A 2 -5.88 -11.99 9.66
N ALA A 3 -5.56 -13.28 9.52
CA ALA A 3 -4.43 -13.71 8.71
C ALA A 3 -4.75 -13.43 7.25
N MET A 4 -4.06 -12.46 6.65
CA MET A 4 -4.09 -12.23 5.21
C MET A 4 -3.48 -13.45 4.52
N HIS A 5 -4.31 -14.29 3.92
CA HIS A 5 -3.86 -15.46 3.19
C HIS A 5 -3.69 -15.14 1.71
N ARG A 6 -2.47 -15.31 1.20
CA ARG A 6 -2.17 -15.24 -0.23
C ARG A 6 -2.15 -16.65 -0.81
N LEU A 7 -2.98 -16.89 -1.81
CA LEU A 7 -3.02 -18.17 -2.52
C LEU A 7 -1.93 -18.23 -3.60
N LYS A 8 -1.27 -19.38 -3.74
CA LYS A 8 -0.30 -19.61 -4.84
C LYS A 8 -0.99 -19.68 -6.20
N ARG A 9 -2.25 -20.14 -6.21
CA ARG A 9 -3.08 -20.35 -7.40
C ARG A 9 -4.53 -20.02 -7.07
N VAL A 10 -5.21 -19.32 -7.98
CA VAL A 10 -6.61 -18.85 -7.80
C VAL A 10 -7.59 -19.49 -8.78
N TYR A 11 -7.14 -20.45 -9.59
CA TYR A 11 -8.00 -21.22 -10.46
C TYR A 11 -7.47 -22.66 -10.65
N ARG A 12 -8.33 -23.60 -11.02
CA ARG A 12 -7.95 -24.96 -11.42
C ARG A 12 -9.02 -25.53 -12.35
N GLY A 13 -8.63 -25.95 -13.54
CA GLY A 13 -9.59 -26.41 -14.55
C GLY A 13 -10.59 -25.31 -14.87
N ASN A 14 -11.88 -25.59 -14.71
CA ASN A 14 -13.01 -24.69 -14.94
C ASN A 14 -13.47 -23.92 -13.68
N VAL A 15 -12.70 -23.96 -12.59
CA VAL A 15 -13.04 -23.28 -11.33
C VAL A 15 -12.08 -22.13 -11.08
N ALA A 16 -12.63 -20.95 -10.78
CA ALA A 16 -11.88 -19.76 -10.35
C ALA A 16 -12.39 -19.26 -8.99
N LEU A 17 -11.48 -18.77 -8.16
CA LEU A 17 -11.76 -18.13 -6.88
C LEU A 17 -11.80 -16.62 -7.07
N ILE A 18 -12.73 -15.94 -6.39
CA ILE A 18 -12.89 -14.48 -6.44
C ILE A 18 -13.22 -13.91 -5.06
N GLY A 19 -12.98 -12.62 -4.87
CA GLY A 19 -13.23 -11.91 -3.62
C GLY A 19 -12.33 -12.44 -2.51
N ASP A 20 -12.83 -12.43 -1.28
CA ASP A 20 -12.08 -12.92 -0.12
C ASP A 20 -11.72 -14.42 -0.24
N ALA A 21 -12.47 -15.20 -1.00
CA ALA A 21 -12.14 -16.60 -1.28
C ALA A 21 -10.85 -16.75 -2.11
N SER A 22 -10.49 -15.74 -2.90
CA SER A 22 -9.24 -15.68 -3.68
C SER A 22 -8.05 -15.10 -2.92
N GLY A 23 -8.28 -14.65 -1.67
CA GLY A 23 -7.34 -13.93 -0.83
C GLY A 23 -7.89 -12.57 -0.41
N SER A 24 -7.60 -12.16 0.83
CA SER A 24 -8.03 -10.88 1.41
C SER A 24 -6.85 -9.93 1.63
N VAL A 25 -7.15 -8.64 1.60
CA VAL A 25 -6.21 -7.56 1.95
C VAL A 25 -6.49 -7.05 3.35
N ASP A 26 -5.52 -6.39 3.98
CA ASP A 26 -5.73 -5.80 5.30
C ASP A 26 -6.86 -4.75 5.24
N ALA A 27 -7.80 -4.83 6.18
CA ALA A 27 -8.92 -3.89 6.26
C ALA A 27 -8.46 -2.44 6.49
N ILE A 28 -7.25 -2.22 6.99
CA ILE A 28 -6.66 -0.89 7.21
C ILE A 28 -6.60 -0.04 5.94
N THR A 29 -6.53 -0.65 4.75
CA THR A 29 -6.50 0.10 3.48
C THR A 29 -7.89 0.40 2.93
N GLY A 30 -8.95 -0.23 3.45
CA GLY A 30 -10.32 -0.06 2.94
C GLY A 30 -10.54 -0.52 1.49
N GLU A 31 -9.59 -1.23 0.86
CA GLU A 31 -9.67 -1.57 -0.57
C GLU A 31 -10.46 -2.86 -0.91
N GLY A 32 -10.98 -3.59 0.09
CA GLY A 32 -11.56 -4.93 -0.11
C GLY A 32 -12.64 -5.01 -1.20
N LEU A 33 -13.60 -4.07 -1.21
CA LEU A 33 -14.65 -4.02 -2.23
C LEU A 33 -14.12 -3.60 -3.61
N CYS A 34 -13.30 -2.55 -3.66
CA CYS A 34 -12.71 -2.07 -4.91
C CYS A 34 -11.87 -3.17 -5.58
N LEU A 35 -11.08 -3.90 -4.79
CA LEU A 35 -10.30 -5.02 -5.25
C LEU A 35 -11.17 -6.16 -5.78
N SER A 36 -12.25 -6.50 -5.07
CA SER A 36 -13.19 -7.54 -5.49
C SER A 36 -13.87 -7.21 -6.82
N PHE A 37 -14.24 -5.94 -7.05
CA PHE A 37 -14.79 -5.51 -8.34
C PHE A 37 -13.76 -5.57 -9.46
N ARG A 38 -12.52 -5.14 -9.22
CA ARG A 38 -11.43 -5.26 -10.22
C ARG A 38 -11.14 -6.72 -10.56
N GLN A 39 -11.20 -7.62 -9.58
CA GLN A 39 -11.09 -9.06 -9.84
C GLN A 39 -12.25 -9.58 -10.69
N ALA A 40 -13.49 -9.12 -10.46
CA ALA A 40 -14.65 -9.53 -11.24
C ALA A 40 -14.51 -9.15 -12.71
N VAL A 41 -14.06 -7.92 -12.99
CA VAL A 41 -13.77 -7.47 -14.36
C VAL A 41 -12.68 -8.32 -15.00
N ALA A 42 -11.54 -8.52 -14.32
CA ALA A 42 -10.45 -9.34 -14.84
C ALA A 42 -10.85 -10.81 -15.07
N LEU A 43 -11.74 -11.35 -14.24
CA LEU A 43 -12.27 -12.70 -14.42
C LEU A 43 -13.21 -12.76 -15.63
N ALA A 44 -14.07 -11.76 -15.82
CA ALA A 44 -14.95 -11.69 -16.99
C ALA A 44 -14.15 -11.66 -18.30
N GLU A 45 -13.12 -10.83 -18.38
CA GLU A 45 -12.21 -10.77 -19.54
C GLU A 45 -11.52 -12.13 -19.80
N ALA A 46 -11.07 -12.81 -18.75
CA ALA A 46 -10.46 -14.12 -18.87
C ALA A 46 -11.43 -15.23 -19.28
N LEU A 47 -12.71 -15.13 -18.88
CA LEU A 47 -13.77 -16.05 -19.31
C LEU A 47 -14.11 -15.83 -20.78
N GLU A 48 -14.20 -14.58 -21.23
CA GLU A 48 -14.42 -14.24 -22.65
C GLU A 48 -13.27 -14.73 -23.55
N ALA A 49 -12.03 -14.65 -23.06
CA ALA A 49 -10.84 -15.15 -23.75
C ALA A 49 -10.60 -16.68 -23.58
N GLU A 50 -11.45 -17.37 -22.81
CA GLU A 50 -11.27 -18.78 -22.41
C GLU A 50 -9.88 -19.09 -21.78
N ASP A 51 -9.25 -18.11 -21.14
CA ASP A 51 -7.90 -18.23 -20.54
C ASP A 51 -7.83 -17.72 -19.10
N LEU A 52 -8.09 -18.63 -18.15
CA LEU A 52 -7.96 -18.35 -16.71
C LEU A 52 -6.50 -18.11 -16.25
N ARG A 53 -5.48 -18.36 -17.10
CA ARG A 53 -4.10 -17.97 -16.79
C ARG A 53 -3.98 -16.45 -16.73
N GLY A 54 -4.58 -15.74 -17.70
CA GLY A 54 -4.65 -14.28 -17.72
C GLY A 54 -5.26 -13.72 -16.43
N TYR A 55 -6.36 -14.32 -15.96
CA TYR A 55 -6.95 -13.94 -14.68
C TYR A 55 -5.98 -14.07 -13.50
N GLN A 56 -5.22 -15.15 -13.40
CA GLN A 56 -4.27 -15.32 -12.29
C GLN A 56 -3.15 -14.29 -12.30
N GLU A 57 -2.65 -13.92 -13.47
CA GLU A 57 -1.62 -12.89 -13.60
C GLU A 57 -2.16 -11.51 -13.21
N ALA A 58 -3.35 -11.17 -13.73
CA ALA A 58 -4.06 -9.94 -13.37
C ALA A 58 -4.34 -9.88 -11.87
N HIS A 59 -4.87 -10.96 -11.28
CA HIS A 59 -5.11 -11.10 -9.84
C HIS A 59 -3.85 -10.79 -9.03
N ARG A 60 -2.71 -11.40 -9.37
CA ARG A 60 -1.44 -11.13 -8.68
C ARG A 60 -1.01 -9.68 -8.77
N CYS A 61 -1.26 -9.00 -9.89
CA CYS A 61 -0.94 -7.60 -10.06
C CYS A 61 -1.87 -6.69 -9.24
N LEU A 62 -3.16 -7.01 -9.16
CA LEU A 62 -4.14 -6.25 -8.38
C LEU A 62 -3.81 -6.22 -6.87
N PHE A 63 -3.24 -7.28 -6.30
CA PHE A 63 -2.88 -7.33 -4.86
C PHE A 63 -1.61 -6.56 -4.50
N LYS A 64 -0.75 -6.19 -5.45
CA LYS A 64 0.55 -5.57 -5.14
C LYS A 64 0.40 -4.23 -4.42
N ARG A 65 -0.47 -3.35 -4.91
CA ARG A 65 -0.65 -2.00 -4.36
C ARG A 65 -1.30 -1.99 -2.97
N PRO A 66 -2.44 -2.69 -2.73
CA PRO A 66 -3.03 -2.74 -1.40
C PRO A 66 -2.09 -3.36 -0.36
N THR A 67 -1.35 -4.42 -0.73
CA THR A 67 -0.39 -5.07 0.16
C THR A 67 0.75 -4.12 0.55
N LEU A 68 1.27 -3.35 -0.41
CA LEU A 68 2.30 -2.35 -0.14
C LEU A 68 1.80 -1.28 0.84
N MET A 69 0.59 -0.75 0.61
CA MET A 69 0.00 0.28 1.46
C MET A 69 -0.28 -0.23 2.88
N ALA A 70 -0.86 -1.42 3.00
CA ALA A 70 -1.08 -2.06 4.29
C ALA A 70 0.23 -2.19 5.07
N ASN A 71 1.29 -2.70 4.44
CA ASN A 71 2.61 -2.83 5.06
C ASN A 71 3.18 -1.48 5.51
N MET A 72 3.03 -0.42 4.70
CA MET A 72 3.47 0.92 5.08
C MET A 72 2.71 1.46 6.29
N MET A 73 1.38 1.36 6.30
CA MET A 73 0.54 1.81 7.40
C MET A 73 0.84 1.05 8.70
N LEU A 74 0.96 -0.28 8.62
CA LEU A 74 1.34 -1.12 9.76
C LEU A 74 2.77 -0.82 10.26
N MET A 75 3.69 -0.48 9.37
CA MET A 75 5.05 -0.08 9.77
C MET A 75 5.04 1.27 10.51
N LEU A 76 4.24 2.23 10.05
CA LEU A 76 4.05 3.52 10.74
C LEU A 76 3.41 3.30 12.11
N ASP A 77 2.39 2.46 12.22
CA ASP A 77 1.73 2.17 13.49
C ASP A 77 2.68 1.55 14.52
N ARG A 78 3.56 0.63 14.09
CA ARG A 78 4.55 -0.02 14.96
C ARG A 78 5.69 0.90 15.42
N ARG A 79 5.87 2.07 14.82
CA ARG A 79 6.96 3.02 15.13
C ARG A 79 6.40 4.41 15.45
N GLY A 80 6.04 4.64 16.71
CA GLY A 80 5.40 5.88 17.17
C GLY A 80 6.14 7.16 16.76
N SER A 81 7.48 7.18 16.86
CA SER A 81 8.28 8.34 16.41
C SER A 81 8.17 8.57 14.90
N LEU A 82 8.15 7.50 14.08
CA LEU A 82 8.00 7.61 12.63
C LEU A 82 6.60 8.10 12.25
N ARG A 83 5.57 7.61 12.94
CA ARG A 83 4.18 8.07 12.77
C ARG A 83 4.06 9.56 13.03
N GLU A 84 4.61 10.06 14.14
CA GLU A 84 4.56 11.49 14.44
C GLU A 84 5.23 12.35 13.37
N HIS A 85 6.42 11.94 12.90
CA HIS A 85 7.13 12.68 11.87
C HIS A 85 6.39 12.64 10.52
N ALA A 86 5.84 11.48 10.14
CA ALA A 86 5.04 11.34 8.94
C ALA A 86 3.80 12.23 9.01
N MET A 87 3.08 12.23 10.13
CA MET A 87 1.88 13.08 10.30
C MET A 87 2.21 14.57 10.25
N ARG A 88 3.31 15.01 10.88
CA ARG A 88 3.77 16.41 10.79
C ARG A 88 4.14 16.77 9.36
N ALA A 89 4.90 15.93 8.67
CA ALA A 89 5.30 16.15 7.28
C ALA A 89 4.09 16.29 6.35
N LEU A 90 3.08 15.42 6.51
CA LEU A 90 1.83 15.47 5.75
C LEU A 90 0.99 16.72 6.07
N ALA A 91 0.93 17.11 7.33
CA ALA A 91 0.22 18.33 7.75
C ALA A 91 0.86 19.60 7.20
N THR A 92 2.20 19.65 7.12
CA THR A 92 2.94 20.80 6.60
C THR A 92 2.99 20.84 5.06
N ASN A 93 2.77 19.70 4.38
CA ASN A 93 2.89 19.59 2.92
C ASN A 93 1.64 18.95 2.29
N PRO A 94 0.57 19.71 2.07
CA PRO A 94 -0.69 19.19 1.53
C PRO A 94 -0.54 18.55 0.13
N GLU A 95 0.42 19.00 -0.68
CA GLU A 95 0.77 18.36 -1.96
C GLU A 95 1.26 16.92 -1.80
N VAL A 96 2.08 16.65 -0.79
CA VAL A 96 2.60 15.30 -0.53
C VAL A 96 1.45 14.38 -0.11
N PHE A 97 0.57 14.88 0.74
CA PHE A 97 -0.64 14.17 1.14
C PHE A 97 -1.55 13.86 -0.07
N ALA A 98 -1.81 14.86 -0.92
CA ALA A 98 -2.61 14.69 -2.13
C ALA A 98 -2.01 13.63 -3.08
N ARG A 99 -0.68 13.61 -3.23
CA ARG A 99 0.01 12.59 -4.06
C ARG A 99 -0.11 11.18 -3.48
N ILE A 100 -0.01 11.02 -2.16
CA ILE A 100 -0.22 9.72 -1.51
C ILE A 100 -1.65 9.23 -1.73
N LEU A 101 -2.63 10.11 -1.55
CA LEU A 101 -4.03 9.78 -1.80
C LEU A 101 -4.28 9.40 -3.25
N ALA A 102 -3.71 10.13 -4.21
CA ALA A 102 -3.84 9.81 -5.62
C ALA A 102 -3.28 8.41 -5.94
N VAL A 103 -2.16 8.02 -5.31
CA VAL A 103 -1.62 6.66 -5.47
C VAL A 103 -2.52 5.62 -4.81
N HIS A 104 -3.06 5.90 -3.62
CA HIS A 104 -3.95 5.00 -2.89
C HIS A 104 -5.25 4.72 -3.65
N VAL A 105 -5.86 5.73 -4.26
CA VAL A 105 -7.07 5.58 -5.09
C VAL A 105 -6.76 4.91 -6.45
N GLY A 106 -5.48 4.79 -6.82
CA GLY A 106 -5.04 4.24 -8.11
C GLY A 106 -5.10 5.24 -9.25
N ALA A 107 -5.20 6.54 -8.95
CA ALA A 107 -5.21 7.64 -9.91
C ALA A 107 -3.81 8.12 -10.33
N ALA A 108 -2.74 7.56 -9.73
CA ALA A 108 -1.34 7.99 -9.93
C ALA A 108 -0.39 6.83 -10.26
N SER A 109 0.69 7.15 -11.00
CA SER A 109 1.65 6.18 -11.54
C SER A 109 2.66 5.66 -10.49
N THR A 110 3.25 4.50 -10.75
CA THR A 110 4.31 3.90 -9.90
C THR A 110 5.54 4.81 -9.77
N GLN A 111 5.81 5.68 -10.75
CA GLN A 111 6.89 6.66 -10.67
C GLN A 111 6.57 7.77 -9.66
N GLN A 112 5.30 8.19 -9.56
CA GLN A 112 4.86 9.15 -8.54
C GLN A 112 4.96 8.54 -7.13
N LEU A 113 4.76 7.24 -6.97
CA LEU A 113 5.03 6.54 -5.71
C LEU A 113 6.51 6.65 -5.31
N VAL A 114 7.45 6.42 -6.24
CA VAL A 114 8.89 6.54 -5.95
C VAL A 114 9.26 7.97 -5.55
N VAL A 115 8.78 8.97 -6.29
CA VAL A 115 9.01 10.39 -5.99
C VAL A 115 8.42 10.79 -4.64
N THR A 116 7.21 10.31 -4.33
CA THR A 116 6.58 10.56 -3.03
C THR A 116 7.35 9.87 -1.90
N CYS A 117 7.82 8.64 -2.09
CA CYS A 117 8.64 7.92 -1.12
C CYS A 117 9.99 8.60 -0.87
N THR A 118 10.65 9.16 -1.90
CA THR A 118 11.92 9.87 -1.74
C THR A 118 11.73 11.23 -1.05
N LEU A 119 10.68 11.98 -1.39
CA LEU A 119 10.31 13.23 -0.71
C LEU A 119 9.98 12.98 0.77
N LEU A 120 9.18 11.97 1.05
CA LEU A 120 8.79 11.61 2.41
C LEU A 120 9.99 11.06 3.19
N GLY A 121 10.84 10.25 2.56
CA GLY A 121 12.11 9.78 3.13
C GLY A 121 13.05 10.93 3.47
N TRP A 122 13.17 11.95 2.61
CA TRP A 122 13.98 13.14 2.87
C TRP A 122 13.43 13.99 4.02
N GLN A 123 12.11 14.19 4.09
CA GLN A 123 11.47 14.93 5.18
C GLN A 123 11.53 14.20 6.52
N LEU A 124 11.43 12.86 6.51
CA LEU A 124 11.65 12.05 7.69
C LEU A 124 13.10 12.11 8.16
N LEU A 125 14.08 12.05 7.24
CA LEU A 125 15.50 12.17 7.57
C LEU A 125 15.88 13.57 8.06
N SER A 126 15.35 14.64 7.47
CA SER A 126 15.63 16.01 7.92
C SER A 126 15.04 16.28 9.31
N ALA A 127 13.83 15.78 9.58
CA ALA A 127 13.23 15.89 10.90
C ALA A 127 13.94 15.04 11.96
N MET A 128 14.49 13.88 11.58
CA MET A 128 15.28 13.03 12.48
C MET A 128 16.71 13.56 12.71
N GLY A 129 17.31 14.22 11.71
CA GLY A 129 18.61 14.90 11.80
C GLY A 129 18.60 16.11 12.75
N LEU A 130 17.50 16.87 12.77
CA LEU A 130 17.26 17.95 13.74
C LEU A 130 17.24 17.43 15.20
N PHE A 131 16.79 16.19 15.42
CA PHE A 131 16.72 15.59 16.75
C PHE A 131 18.08 15.07 17.27
N LEU A 132 18.94 14.55 16.39
CA LEU A 132 20.31 14.13 16.74
C LEU A 132 21.23 15.33 17.06
N GLY A 133 20.95 16.51 16.49
CA GLY A 133 21.67 17.75 16.84
C GLY A 133 21.25 18.38 18.18
N SER A 134 20.04 18.08 18.67
CA SER A 134 19.49 18.67 19.90
C SER A 134 19.87 17.94 21.19
N ARG A 135 20.44 16.72 21.12
CA ARG A 135 20.84 15.94 22.32
C ARG A 135 22.26 16.20 22.84
N ARG A 136 22.99 17.19 22.31
CA ARG A 136 24.38 17.48 22.70
C ARG A 136 24.60 18.74 23.52
N SER A 137 23.54 19.38 24.04
CA SER A 137 23.66 20.56 24.91
C SER A 137 22.77 20.45 26.14
N SER A 138 23.07 19.51 27.03
CA SER A 138 22.61 19.49 28.42
C SER A 138 23.56 18.59 29.23
N SER A 139 24.83 18.97 29.24
CA SER A 139 25.82 18.39 30.15
C SER A 139 27.00 19.34 30.34
N HIS A 140 26.78 20.55 30.81
CA HIS A 140 27.81 21.31 31.53
C HIS A 140 27.11 22.21 32.56
N LEU A 141 27.31 21.80 33.82
CA LEU A 141 27.40 22.56 35.08
C LEU A 141 26.77 23.95 35.14
#